data_AF-A0A4P9K3R5-F1
#
_entry.id   AF-A0A4P9K3R5-F1
#
_cell.length_a   1.000
_cell.length_b   1.000
_cell.length_c   1.000
_cell.angle_alpha   90.00
_cell.angle_beta   90.00
_cell.angle_gamma   90.00
#
_symmetry.space_group_name_H-M   'P 1'
#
loop_
_entity.id
_entity.type
_entity.pdbx_description
1 polymer ?
#
loop_
_entity_poly.entity_id
_entity_poly.type
_entity_poly.pdbx_seq_one_letter_code
_entity_poly.pdbx_strand_id
1 'polypeptide(L)'
;MICLIQRAKNGKVKVDNQIIGEIEHGLVVLVGFQPADTSRTLEKMRHKLLHYRVFADENDRMNLNVQQAKGGVLLVPQFTLAANTKSGLRPSFSDSAPPSQASPLFDEFVNLCRQSYDKVATGEFGANMQVSLTNDGPVTFWLEI
;
A
#
# COMPACT_ATOMS: atom_id res chain seq x y z
N MET A 1 -10.47 3.73 4.73
CA MET A 1 -9.41 3.27 3.78
C MET A 1 -8.29 2.65 4.58
N ILE A 2 -7.74 1.53 4.13
CA ILE A 2 -6.69 0.80 4.85
C ILE A 2 -5.43 0.72 3.98
N CYS A 3 -4.27 1.01 4.58
CA CYS A 3 -2.96 0.72 4.02
C CYS A 3 -2.17 -0.14 5.01
N LEU A 4 -1.92 -1.40 4.66
CA LEU A 4 -0.94 -2.23 5.38
C LEU A 4 0.42 -1.98 4.73
N ILE A 5 1.30 -1.26 5.44
CA ILE A 5 2.62 -0.87 4.95
C ILE A 5 3.69 -1.81 5.48
N GLN A 6 4.66 -2.15 4.63
CA GLN A 6 5.81 -2.97 4.97
C GLN A 6 7.08 -2.28 4.48
N ARG A 7 8.02 -2.02 5.39
CA ARG A 7 9.35 -1.55 5.00
C ARG A 7 10.09 -2.68 4.31
N ALA A 8 10.67 -2.42 3.14
CA ALA A 8 11.25 -3.46 2.31
C ALA A 8 12.62 -3.08 1.75
N LYS A 9 13.53 -4.07 1.71
CA LYS A 9 14.82 -4.00 1.00
C LYS A 9 14.68 -4.21 -0.52
N ASN A 10 13.48 -4.54 -0.98
CA ASN A 10 13.04 -4.64 -2.38
C ASN A 10 11.56 -5.06 -2.37
N GLY A 11 10.84 -4.72 -3.43
CA GLY A 11 9.47 -5.17 -3.66
C GLY A 11 9.17 -5.23 -5.14
N LYS A 12 8.43 -6.24 -5.60
CA LYS A 12 7.95 -6.32 -6.98
C LYS A 12 6.63 -7.06 -7.08
N VAL A 13 5.89 -6.74 -8.13
CA VAL A 13 4.66 -7.41 -8.53
C VAL A 13 4.86 -8.05 -9.90
N LYS A 14 4.42 -9.30 -10.01
CA LYS A 14 4.30 -10.01 -11.29
C LYS A 14 2.86 -10.35 -11.63
N VAL A 15 2.55 -10.30 -12.91
CA VAL A 15 1.35 -10.88 -13.54
C VAL A 15 1.85 -11.73 -14.71
N ASP A 16 1.38 -12.97 -14.82
CA ASP A 16 1.82 -13.92 -15.87
C ASP A 16 3.36 -14.00 -16.02
N ASN A 17 4.05 -14.09 -14.88
CA ASN A 17 5.52 -14.08 -14.75
C ASN A 17 6.26 -12.81 -15.21
N GLN A 18 5.57 -11.79 -15.73
CA GLN A 18 6.12 -10.50 -16.14
C GLN A 18 6.11 -9.52 -14.96
N ILE A 19 7.20 -8.76 -14.78
CA ILE A 19 7.25 -7.71 -13.76
C ILE A 19 6.48 -6.50 -14.29
N ILE A 20 5.45 -6.08 -13.55
CA ILE A 20 4.63 -4.90 -13.88
C ILE A 20 4.93 -3.69 -13.00
N GLY A 21 5.60 -3.90 -11.86
CA GLY A 21 6.00 -2.83 -10.95
C GLY A 21 7.03 -3.33 -9.95
N GLU A 22 8.04 -2.50 -9.66
CA GLU A 22 9.13 -2.83 -8.75
C GLU A 22 9.73 -1.60 -8.06
N ILE A 23 10.31 -1.84 -6.89
CA ILE A 23 11.08 -0.87 -6.10
C ILE A 23 12.33 -1.55 -5.54
N GLU A 24 13.46 -0.83 -5.54
CA GLU A 24 14.73 -1.34 -4.99
C GLU A 24 14.77 -1.28 -3.46
N HIS A 25 14.21 -0.25 -2.84
CA HIS A 25 14.10 -0.07 -1.38
C HIS A 25 12.92 0.83 -1.11
N GLY A 26 12.17 0.63 -0.02
CA GLY A 26 11.10 1.54 0.37
C GLY A 26 9.92 0.85 1.04
N LEU A 27 8.70 1.16 0.59
CA LEU A 27 7.46 0.61 1.14
C LEU A 27 6.72 -0.24 0.12
N VAL A 28 6.44 -1.49 0.49
CA VAL A 28 5.37 -2.28 -0.16
C VAL A 28 4.09 -2.02 0.61
N VAL A 29 3.04 -1.60 -0.09
CA VAL A 29 1.79 -1.15 0.51
C VAL A 29 0.64 -1.94 -0.08
N LEU A 30 -0.01 -2.74 0.75
CA LEU A 30 -1.27 -3.36 0.40
C LEU A 30 -2.40 -2.35 0.71
N VAL A 31 -3.22 -2.04 -0.29
CA VAL A 31 -4.22 -0.96 -0.24
C VAL A 31 -5.62 -1.56 -0.31
N GLY A 32 -6.42 -1.33 0.73
CA GLY A 32 -7.81 -1.75 0.82
C GLY A 32 -8.77 -0.56 0.91
N PHE A 33 -9.91 -0.67 0.23
CA PHE A 33 -10.95 0.36 0.22
C PHE A 33 -12.22 -0.15 0.91
N GLN A 34 -12.89 0.74 1.62
CA GLN A 34 -14.17 0.53 2.30
C GLN A 34 -15.26 1.37 1.60
N PRO A 35 -16.55 0.99 1.67
CA PRO A 35 -17.62 1.69 0.94
C PRO A 35 -17.74 3.19 1.22
N ALA A 36 -17.34 3.63 2.42
CA ALA A 36 -17.39 5.04 2.84
C ALA A 36 -16.15 5.86 2.40
N ASP A 37 -15.20 5.26 1.70
CA ASP A 37 -14.00 5.97 1.25
C ASP A 37 -14.33 7.00 0.18
N THR A 38 -13.72 8.18 0.32
CA THR A 38 -13.90 9.35 -0.54
C THR A 38 -12.55 9.94 -0.92
N SER A 39 -12.50 10.87 -1.87
CA SER A 39 -11.28 11.62 -2.20
C SER A 39 -10.63 12.28 -0.98
N ARG A 40 -11.42 12.73 0.00
CA ARG A 40 -10.90 13.27 1.27
C ARG A 40 -10.18 12.20 2.10
N THR A 41 -10.68 10.97 2.09
CA THR A 41 -10.01 9.82 2.71
C THR A 41 -8.69 9.54 2.02
N LEU A 42 -8.67 9.54 0.68
CA LEU A 42 -7.46 9.30 -0.12
C LEU A 42 -6.37 10.33 0.18
N GLU A 43 -6.72 11.61 0.22
CA GLU A 43 -5.77 12.69 0.52
C GLU A 43 -5.15 12.56 1.91
N LYS A 44 -5.96 12.26 2.92
CA LYS A 44 -5.48 12.01 4.28
C LYS A 44 -4.56 10.79 4.33
N MET A 45 -4.95 9.70 3.66
CA MET A 45 -4.14 8.49 3.64
C MET A 45 -2.82 8.71 2.88
N ARG A 46 -2.83 9.42 1.75
CA ARG A 46 -1.62 9.78 0.99
C ARG A 46 -0.66 10.55 1.89
N HIS A 47 -1.15 11.59 2.56
CA HIS A 47 -0.34 12.39 3.47
C HIS A 47 0.26 11.50 4.58
N LYS A 48 -0.57 10.70 5.26
CA LYS A 48 -0.12 9.79 6.32
C LYS A 48 0.91 8.79 5.83
N LEU A 49 0.68 8.14 4.68
CA LEU A 49 1.56 7.14 4.07
C LEU A 49 2.94 7.71 3.75
N LEU A 50 3.00 8.83 3.02
CA LEU A 50 4.26 9.41 2.54
C LEU A 50 5.10 10.03 3.68
N HIS A 51 4.44 10.44 4.78
CA HIS A 51 5.10 11.07 5.92
C HIS A 51 5.30 10.12 7.12
N TYR A 52 4.84 8.87 7.05
CA TYR A 52 4.98 7.92 8.15
C TYR A 52 6.46 7.57 8.38
N ARG A 53 6.93 7.74 9.61
CA ARG A 53 8.34 7.58 9.98
C ARG A 53 8.62 6.12 10.32
N VAL A 54 9.21 5.40 9.36
CA VAL A 54 9.51 3.96 9.49
C VAL A 54 10.93 3.59 9.06
N PHE A 55 11.70 4.55 8.57
CA PHE A 55 13.10 4.37 8.16
C PHE A 55 14.04 4.92 9.23
N ALA A 56 15.21 4.28 9.35
CA ALA A 56 16.25 4.71 10.28
C ALA A 56 16.92 6.01 9.80
N ASP A 57 17.28 6.88 10.74
CA ASP A 57 18.17 8.02 10.54
C ASP A 57 19.64 7.62 10.70
N GLU A 58 20.55 8.60 10.67
CA GLU A 58 21.99 8.39 10.85
C GLU A 58 22.39 7.81 12.22
N ASN A 59 21.49 7.84 13.21
CA ASN A 59 21.69 7.29 14.55
C ASN A 59 20.96 5.95 14.74
N ASP A 60 20.53 5.31 13.66
CA ASP A 60 19.74 4.08 13.64
C ASP A 60 18.38 4.20 14.36
N ARG A 61 17.84 5.41 14.46
CA ARG A 61 16.53 5.66 15.06
C ARG A 61 15.46 5.81 13.99
N MET A 62 14.30 5.20 14.20
CA MET A 62 13.18 5.21 13.25
C MET A 62 12.50 6.59 13.16
N ASN A 63 13.10 7.50 12.38
CA ASN A 63 12.72 8.92 12.32
C ASN A 63 12.44 9.42 10.90
N LEU A 64 12.85 8.68 9.87
CA LEU A 64 12.70 9.12 8.48
C LEU A 64 11.45 8.52 7.84
N ASN A 65 10.79 9.31 7.00
CA ASN A 65 9.74 8.83 6.11
C ASN A 65 10.33 8.31 4.78
N VAL A 66 9.48 7.74 3.92
CA VAL A 66 9.92 7.11 2.65
C VAL A 66 10.60 8.10 1.70
N GLN A 67 10.16 9.37 1.70
CA GLN A 67 10.72 10.42 0.85
C GLN A 67 12.13 10.81 1.33
N GLN A 68 12.31 10.96 2.64
CA GLN A 68 13.60 11.27 3.28
C GLN A 68 14.60 10.10 3.11
N ALA A 69 14.11 8.86 3.19
CA ALA A 69 14.89 7.65 2.92
C ALA A 69 15.14 7.40 1.42
N LYS A 70 14.59 8.26 0.54
CA LYS A 70 14.68 8.15 -0.93
C LYS A 70 14.19 6.81 -1.49
N GLY A 71 13.35 6.08 -0.74
CA GLY A 71 12.81 4.78 -1.13
C GLY A 71 11.61 4.89 -2.08
N GLY A 72 11.30 3.86 -2.84
CA GLY A 72 10.08 3.77 -3.64
C GLY A 72 8.86 3.35 -2.83
N VAL A 73 7.68 3.55 -3.41
CA VAL A 73 6.39 3.08 -2.88
C VAL A 73 5.76 2.17 -3.92
N LEU A 74 5.53 0.91 -3.57
CA LEU A 74 4.83 -0.07 -4.40
C LEU A 74 3.41 -0.26 -3.87
N LEU A 75 2.44 0.32 -4.56
CA LEU A 75 1.01 0.23 -4.20
C LEU A 75 0.38 -1.01 -4.85
N VAL A 76 -0.22 -1.89 -4.05
CA VAL A 76 -0.86 -3.12 -4.53
C VAL A 76 -2.30 -3.18 -4.01
N PRO A 77 -3.32 -3.34 -4.88
CA PRO A 77 -4.71 -3.44 -4.42
C PRO A 77 -4.94 -4.75 -3.66
N GLN A 78 -5.53 -4.67 -2.46
CA GLN A 78 -5.73 -5.78 -1.53
C GLN A 78 -7.09 -5.65 -0.81
N PHE A 79 -8.15 -6.12 -1.45
CA PHE A 79 -9.50 -6.05 -0.88
C PHE A 79 -9.64 -6.81 0.45
N THR A 80 -8.85 -7.85 0.67
CA THR A 80 -8.94 -8.69 1.88
C THR A 80 -8.56 -7.96 3.17
N LEU A 81 -7.96 -6.77 3.10
CA LEU A 81 -7.70 -5.97 4.30
C LEU A 81 -9.00 -5.51 4.97
N ALA A 82 -10.04 -5.21 4.18
CA ALA A 82 -11.35 -4.83 4.70
C ALA A 82 -12.25 -6.06 4.99
N ALA A 83 -11.67 -7.24 5.16
CA ALA A 83 -12.42 -8.44 5.51
C ALA A 83 -12.79 -8.45 6.99
N ASN A 84 -14.02 -8.89 7.28
CA ASN A 84 -14.43 -9.24 8.62
C ASN A 84 -14.08 -10.71 8.91
N THR A 85 -13.26 -10.92 9.93
CA THR A 85 -12.73 -12.23 10.33
C THR A 85 -13.12 -12.60 11.77
N LYS A 86 -14.19 -12.02 12.32
CA LYS A 86 -14.58 -12.19 13.73
C LYS A 86 -15.23 -13.54 14.05
N SER A 87 -15.81 -14.22 13.07
CA SER A 87 -16.54 -15.48 13.27
C SER A 87 -16.33 -16.47 12.12
N GLY A 88 -16.35 -17.76 12.43
CA GLY A 88 -16.13 -18.84 11.48
C GLY A 88 -14.70 -18.91 10.94
N LEU A 89 -14.51 -19.65 9.85
CA LEU A 89 -13.21 -19.84 9.17
C LEU A 89 -13.19 -19.28 7.73
N ARG A 90 -14.27 -18.61 7.32
CA ARG A 90 -14.40 -17.98 5.99
C ARG A 90 -14.54 -16.46 6.18
N PRO A 91 -13.64 -15.64 5.61
CA PRO A 91 -13.76 -14.19 5.71
C PRO A 91 -15.03 -13.69 5.03
N SER A 92 -15.66 -12.68 5.61
CA SER A 92 -16.70 -11.87 4.97
C SER A 92 -16.09 -10.60 4.41
N PHE A 93 -16.54 -10.17 3.23
CA PHE A 93 -16.08 -8.93 2.59
C PHE A 93 -17.17 -7.86 2.55
N SER A 94 -18.15 -7.93 3.46
CA SER A 94 -19.22 -6.93 3.60
C SER A 94 -18.71 -5.51 3.80
N ASP A 95 -17.54 -5.38 4.41
CA ASP A 95 -16.95 -4.10 4.79
C ASP A 95 -15.96 -3.60 3.71
N SER A 96 -15.76 -4.37 2.64
CA SER A 96 -14.93 -4.03 1.50
C SER A 96 -15.73 -3.27 0.43
N ALA A 97 -15.14 -2.23 -0.15
CA ALA A 97 -15.75 -1.56 -1.30
C ALA A 97 -15.87 -2.55 -2.49
N PRO A 98 -16.98 -2.52 -3.25
CA PRO A 98 -17.12 -3.37 -4.44
C PRO A 98 -16.09 -2.98 -5.51
N PRO A 99 -15.68 -3.89 -6.41
CA PRO A 99 -14.68 -3.61 -7.44
C PRO A 99 -14.96 -2.37 -8.30
N SER A 100 -16.23 -2.12 -8.63
CA SER A 100 -16.66 -0.94 -9.41
C SER A 100 -16.41 0.39 -8.70
N GLN A 101 -16.32 0.39 -7.37
CA GLN A 101 -15.94 1.55 -6.57
C GLN A 101 -14.44 1.56 -6.25
N ALA A 102 -13.88 0.40 -5.90
CA ALA A 102 -12.49 0.29 -5.47
C ALA A 102 -11.47 0.54 -6.59
N SER A 103 -11.76 0.15 -7.84
CA SER A 103 -10.82 0.36 -8.96
C SER A 103 -10.59 1.86 -9.25
N PRO A 104 -11.64 2.70 -9.42
CA PRO A 104 -11.44 4.15 -9.57
C PRO A 104 -10.73 4.81 -8.39
N LEU A 105 -11.04 4.38 -7.16
CA LEU A 105 -10.38 4.90 -5.95
C LEU A 105 -8.89 4.53 -5.90
N PHE A 106 -8.52 3.34 -6.39
CA PHE A 106 -7.12 2.92 -6.49
C PHE A 106 -6.37 3.80 -7.50
N ASP A 107 -6.94 4.01 -8.69
CA ASP A 107 -6.33 4.86 -9.73
C ASP A 107 -6.17 6.30 -9.23
N GLU A 108 -7.19 6.86 -8.56
CA GLU A 108 -7.13 8.18 -7.95
C GLU A 108 -6.04 8.24 -6.87
N PHE A 109 -5.96 7.25 -5.99
CA PHE A 109 -4.94 7.20 -4.94
C PHE A 109 -3.51 7.12 -5.50
N VAL A 110 -3.30 6.29 -6.54
CA VAL A 110 -2.02 6.20 -7.25
C VAL A 110 -1.62 7.56 -7.82
N ASN A 111 -2.56 8.27 -8.47
CA ASN A 111 -2.31 9.58 -9.06
C ASN A 111 -1.96 10.62 -7.98
N LEU A 112 -2.70 10.64 -6.87
CA LEU A 112 -2.44 11.51 -5.73
C LEU A 112 -1.04 11.26 -5.12
N CYS A 113 -0.64 9.99 -4.98
CA CYS A 113 0.71 9.63 -4.56
C CYS A 113 1.78 10.12 -5.54
N ARG A 114 1.59 9.89 -6.85
CA ARG A 114 2.52 10.31 -7.91
C ARG A 114 2.70 11.82 -8.01
N GLN A 115 1.66 12.60 -7.74
CA GLN A 115 1.75 14.06 -7.68
C GLN A 115 2.63 14.57 -6.53
N SER A 116 2.76 13.79 -5.45
CA SER A 116 3.56 14.15 -4.28
C SER A 116 4.94 13.51 -4.24
N TYR A 117 5.14 12.44 -5.01
CA TYR A 117 6.38 11.67 -5.02
C TYR A 117 6.52 10.85 -6.30
N ASP A 118 7.68 10.96 -6.95
CA ASP A 118 7.94 10.40 -8.28
C ASP A 118 8.26 8.89 -8.27
N LYS A 119 8.72 8.34 -7.15
CA LYS A 119 9.09 6.92 -7.02
C LYS A 119 7.92 6.00 -6.63
N VAL A 120 6.82 6.07 -7.37
CA VAL A 120 5.60 5.26 -7.11
C VAL A 120 5.39 4.22 -8.22
N ALA A 121 5.55 2.95 -7.85
CA ALA A 121 5.22 1.78 -8.65
C ALA A 121 3.87 1.18 -8.21
N THR A 122 3.27 0.35 -9.07
CA THR A 122 1.94 -0.22 -8.82
C THR A 122 1.85 -1.68 -9.22
N GLY A 123 0.94 -2.41 -8.57
CA GLY A 123 0.35 -3.62 -9.14
C GLY A 123 -0.75 -3.30 -10.17
N GLU A 124 -1.56 -4.30 -10.48
CA GLU A 124 -2.69 -4.19 -11.42
C GLU A 124 -3.98 -4.64 -10.74
N PHE A 125 -5.03 -3.81 -10.82
CA PHE A 125 -6.30 -4.09 -10.16
C PHE A 125 -7.01 -5.27 -10.82
N GLY A 126 -7.47 -6.24 -10.02
CA GLY A 126 -8.21 -7.41 -10.51
C GLY A 126 -7.33 -8.51 -11.13
N ALA A 127 -6.03 -8.28 -11.30
CA ALA A 127 -5.11 -9.30 -11.79
C ALA A 127 -4.68 -10.29 -10.70
N ASN A 128 -4.37 -11.53 -11.09
CA ASN A 128 -3.73 -12.49 -10.21
C ASN A 128 -2.24 -12.16 -10.06
N MET A 129 -1.90 -11.44 -9.00
CA MET A 129 -0.56 -10.94 -8.77
C MET A 129 0.29 -11.85 -7.88
N GLN A 130 1.57 -11.96 -8.19
CA GLN A 130 2.58 -12.50 -7.28
C GLN A 130 3.44 -11.34 -6.76
N VAL A 131 3.22 -10.99 -5.49
CA VAL A 131 3.97 -9.93 -4.79
C VAL A 131 5.16 -10.57 -4.08
N SER A 132 6.37 -10.15 -4.44
CA SER A 132 7.60 -10.55 -3.75
C SER A 132 8.17 -9.34 -3.02
N LEU A 133 8.59 -9.53 -1.78
CA LEU A 133 9.31 -8.51 -1.02
C LEU A 133 10.31 -9.13 -0.05
N THR A 134 11.29 -8.34 0.35
CA THR A 134 12.15 -8.64 1.50
C THR A 134 11.81 -7.65 2.61
N ASN A 135 10.99 -8.06 3.59
CA ASN A 135 10.57 -7.18 4.69
C ASN A 135 11.76 -6.89 5.62
N ASP A 136 12.07 -5.60 5.81
CA ASP A 136 13.29 -5.12 6.43
C ASP A 136 13.06 -4.76 7.90
N GLY A 137 13.37 -5.70 8.80
CA GLY A 137 13.19 -5.55 10.25
C GLY A 137 12.76 -6.86 10.94
N PRO A 138 11.55 -7.38 10.67
CA PRO A 138 10.51 -6.79 9.83
C PRO A 138 9.81 -5.59 10.50
N VAL A 139 9.36 -4.63 9.69
CA VAL A 139 8.57 -3.47 10.12
C VAL A 139 7.27 -3.43 9.33
N THR A 140 6.14 -3.57 10.01
CA THR A 140 4.81 -3.60 9.40
C THR A 140 3.83 -2.77 10.21
N PHE A 141 3.07 -1.90 9.56
CA PHE A 141 2.06 -1.05 10.23
C PHE A 141 0.72 -1.09 9.51
N TRP A 142 -0.34 -1.11 10.29
CA TRP A 142 -1.71 -0.90 9.82
C TRP A 142 -2.06 0.59 9.90
N LEU A 143 -2.25 1.22 8.74
CA LEU A 143 -2.72 2.60 8.67
C LEU A 143 -4.18 2.60 8.24
N GLU A 144 -5.02 3.30 9.00
CA GLU A 144 -6.44 3.47 8.69
C GLU A 144 -6.84 4.95 8.87
N ILE A 145 -7.84 5.38 8.09
CA ILE A 145 -8.50 6.69 8.09
C ILE A 145 -10.01 6.49 8.04
#